data_AF-A0A2C8FA13-F1
#
_entry.id   AF-A0A2C8FA13-F1
#
_cell.length_a   1.000
_cell.length_b   1.000
_cell.length_c   1.000
_cell.angle_alpha   90.00
_cell.angle_beta   90.00
_cell.angle_gamma   90.00
#
_symmetry.space_group_name_H-M   'P 1'
#
loop_
_entity.id
_entity.type
_entity.pdbx_description
1 polymer ?
#
loop_
_entity_poly.entity_id
_entity_poly.type
_entity_poly.pdbx_seq_one_letter_code
_entity_poly.pdbx_strand_id
1 'polypeptide(L)'
;MISTFFLSIHELPKNERILIYGASESGLSALNTIKRERKDIDVLFFLDTYKEGTFSGLAVHKPNHIFTHDIHYDRILVASVYWYEIVHGLKKNVPMSMISVLP
;
A
#
# COMPACT_ATOMS: atom_id res chain seq x y z
N MET A 1 5.85 10.18 19.82
CA MET A 1 4.91 10.84 18.91
C MET A 1 4.96 10.06 17.60
N ILE A 2 3.94 9.29 17.25
CA ILE A 2 3.92 8.53 15.99
C ILE A 2 3.43 9.52 14.94
N SER A 3 4.32 10.04 14.09
CA SER A 3 3.90 10.86 12.95
C SER A 3 3.33 9.91 11.88
N THR A 4 2.05 9.58 12.00
CA THR A 4 1.32 8.96 10.90
C THR A 4 1.21 9.99 9.79
N PHE A 5 1.78 9.70 8.62
CA PHE A 5 1.71 10.60 7.49
C PHE A 5 0.48 10.24 6.65
N PHE A 6 -0.60 11.00 6.84
CA PHE A 6 -1.70 11.01 5.90
C PHE A 6 -1.22 11.69 4.63
N LEU A 7 -1.30 10.98 3.51
CA LEU A 7 -0.78 11.43 2.23
C LEU A 7 -1.88 11.42 1.19
N SER A 8 -2.03 12.52 0.46
CA SER A 8 -2.80 12.51 -0.78
C SER A 8 -2.02 11.78 -1.87
N ILE A 9 -2.70 11.04 -2.74
CA ILE A 9 -2.09 10.34 -3.89
C ILE A 9 -1.28 11.31 -4.78
N HIS A 10 -1.66 12.59 -4.83
CA HIS A 10 -0.94 13.61 -5.59
C HIS A 10 0.41 14.02 -4.98
N GLU A 11 0.62 13.75 -3.69
CA GLU A 11 1.86 14.04 -2.97
C GLU A 11 2.87 12.88 -3.05
N LEU A 12 2.47 11.75 -3.65
CA LEU A 12 3.39 10.63 -3.89
C LEU A 12 4.56 11.08 -4.76
N PRO A 13 5.82 10.75 -4.42
CA PRO A 13 6.96 10.94 -5.29
C PRO A 13 6.77 10.31 -6.68
N LYS A 14 7.52 10.80 -7.66
CA LYS A 14 7.44 10.30 -9.04
C LYS A 14 8.11 8.95 -9.19
N ASN A 15 7.59 8.13 -10.11
CA ASN A 15 8.17 6.83 -10.48
C ASN A 15 8.27 5.82 -9.33
N GLU A 16 7.47 5.96 -8.28
CA GLU A 16 7.45 5.00 -7.18
C GLU A 16 6.80 3.67 -7.60
N ARG A 17 7.34 2.58 -7.07
CA ARG A 17 6.76 1.25 -7.08
C ARG A 17 6.08 1.03 -5.74
N ILE A 18 4.76 0.89 -5.74
CA ILE A 18 3.97 0.88 -4.52
C ILE A 18 3.20 -0.42 -4.33
N LEU A 19 2.96 -0.73 -3.05
CA LEU A 19 2.03 -1.77 -2.61
C LEU A 19 0.81 -1.09 -1.99
N ILE A 20 -0.39 -1.60 -2.25
CA ILE A 20 -1.61 -1.10 -1.58
C ILE A 20 -2.03 -2.09 -0.50
N TYR A 21 -1.99 -1.69 0.77
CA TYR A 21 -2.51 -2.50 1.87
C TYR A 21 -3.99 -2.22 2.09
N GLY A 22 -4.83 -3.19 1.72
CA GLY A 22 -6.29 -3.15 1.83
C GLY A 22 -6.92 -3.48 0.48
N ALA A 23 -7.24 -4.75 0.24
CA ALA A 23 -7.95 -5.17 -0.97
C ALA A 23 -9.47 -4.96 -0.79
N SER A 24 -9.87 -3.70 -0.66
CA SER A 24 -11.25 -3.24 -0.42
C SER A 24 -11.64 -2.13 -1.40
N GLU A 25 -12.83 -1.55 -1.23
CA GLU A 25 -13.25 -0.38 -2.01
C GLU A 25 -12.30 0.82 -1.85
N SER A 26 -11.75 1.05 -0.66
CA SER A 26 -10.77 2.12 -0.43
C SER A 26 -9.49 1.91 -1.23
N GLY A 27 -8.94 0.68 -1.20
CA GLY A 27 -7.76 0.33 -2.00
C GLY A 27 -8.04 0.34 -3.50
N LEU A 28 -9.23 -0.07 -3.92
CA LEU A 28 -9.67 0.01 -5.32
C LEU A 28 -9.79 1.46 -5.80
N SER A 29 -10.36 2.34 -4.97
CA SER A 29 -10.46 3.78 -5.25
C SER A 29 -9.07 4.39 -5.42
N ALA A 30 -8.12 4.03 -4.54
CA ALA A 30 -6.73 4.45 -4.66
C ALA A 30 -6.08 3.96 -5.97
N LEU A 31 -6.22 2.67 -6.28
CA LEU A 31 -5.72 2.08 -7.52
C LEU A 31 -6.28 2.79 -8.76
N ASN A 32 -7.59 3.02 -8.79
CA ASN A 32 -8.26 3.66 -9.93
C ASN A 32 -7.79 5.11 -10.10
N THR A 33 -7.58 5.84 -9.01
CA THR A 33 -7.06 7.20 -9.03
C THR A 33 -5.63 7.24 -9.54
N ILE A 34 -4.76 6.34 -9.07
CA ILE A 34 -3.38 6.22 -9.53
C ILE A 34 -3.32 5.87 -11.02
N LYS A 35 -4.08 4.86 -11.47
CA LYS A 35 -4.14 4.48 -12.89
C LYS A 35 -4.65 5.61 -13.79
N ARG A 36 -5.59 6.43 -13.29
CA ARG A 36 -6.16 7.54 -14.06
C ARG A 36 -5.22 8.75 -14.11
N GLU A 37 -4.59 9.09 -13.00
CA GLU A 37 -3.97 10.42 -12.79
C GLU A 37 -2.45 10.37 -12.56
N ARG A 38 -1.91 9.25 -12.09
CA ARG A 38 -0.49 9.05 -11.75
C ARG A 38 0.08 7.86 -12.51
N LYS A 39 0.10 7.97 -13.84
CA LYS A 39 0.63 6.95 -14.76
C LYS A 39 2.13 6.68 -14.58
N ASP A 40 2.82 7.55 -13.85
CA ASP A 40 4.22 7.38 -13.47
C ASP A 40 4.40 6.39 -12.31
N ILE A 41 3.35 6.07 -11.55
CA ILE A 41 3.44 5.16 -10.41
C ILE A 41 3.08 3.74 -10.84
N ASP A 42 3.89 2.78 -10.39
CA ASP A 42 3.67 1.36 -10.62
C ASP A 42 3.03 0.70 -9.38
N VAL A 43 1.83 0.14 -9.53
CA VAL A 43 1.16 -0.59 -8.45
C VAL A 43 1.39 -2.08 -8.65
N LEU A 44 2.24 -2.66 -7.81
CA LEU A 44 2.70 -4.05 -8.00
C LEU A 44 1.60 -5.06 -7.67
N PHE A 45 1.01 -4.95 -6.49
CA PHE A 45 -0.05 -5.82 -5.99
C PHE A 45 -0.67 -5.25 -4.71
N PHE A 46 -1.74 -5.90 -4.24
CA PHE A 46 -2.36 -5.62 -2.96
C PHE A 46 -1.77 -6.49 -1.85
N LEU A 47 -1.73 -5.92 -0.64
CA LEU A 47 -1.57 -6.64 0.61
C LEU A 47 -2.91 -6.70 1.34
N ASP A 48 -3.27 -7.86 1.88
CA ASP A 48 -4.46 -7.98 2.72
C ASP A 48 -4.27 -9.09 3.76
N THR A 49 -4.67 -8.82 5.00
CA THR A 49 -4.57 -9.80 6.10
C THR A 49 -5.52 -10.98 5.86
N TYR A 50 -6.72 -10.71 5.38
CA TYR A 50 -7.82 -11.68 5.31
C TYR A 50 -8.00 -12.25 3.90
N LYS A 51 -7.66 -11.48 2.86
CA LYS A 51 -7.79 -11.89 1.46
C LYS A 51 -6.48 -12.39 0.88
N GLU A 52 -6.56 -13.18 -0.19
CA GLU A 52 -5.46 -13.62 -1.05
C GLU A 52 -6.03 -13.99 -2.44
N GLY A 53 -5.17 -14.08 -3.46
CA GLY A 53 -5.60 -14.39 -4.82
C GLY A 53 -5.51 -13.16 -5.74
N THR A 54 -6.62 -12.77 -6.38
CA THR A 54 -6.65 -11.66 -7.35
C THR A 54 -7.77 -10.68 -7.02
N PHE A 55 -7.48 -9.37 -7.09
CA PHE A 55 -8.45 -8.30 -6.90
C PHE A 55 -8.18 -7.18 -7.93
N SER A 56 -9.20 -6.82 -8.72
CA SER A 56 -9.09 -5.81 -9.78
C SER A 56 -7.93 -6.05 -10.76
N GLY A 57 -7.69 -7.32 -11.09
CA GLY A 57 -6.62 -7.74 -12.00
C GLY A 57 -5.21 -7.70 -11.43
N LEU A 58 -5.03 -7.37 -10.15
CA LEU A 58 -3.75 -7.44 -9.45
C LEU A 58 -3.74 -8.58 -8.42
N ALA A 59 -2.57 -9.14 -8.15
CA ALA A 59 -2.42 -10.13 -7.10
C ALA A 59 -2.74 -9.53 -5.73
N VAL A 60 -3.19 -10.37 -4.81
CA VAL A 60 -3.40 -10.07 -3.40
C VAL A 60 -2.56 -11.05 -2.61
N HIS A 61 -1.58 -10.53 -1.88
CA HIS A 61 -0.70 -11.32 -1.04
C HIS A 61 -0.92 -11.02 0.44
N LYS A 62 -0.53 -11.97 1.29
CA LYS A 62 -0.44 -11.73 2.72
C LYS A 62 0.70 -10.76 3.03
N PRO A 63 0.63 -9.97 4.11
CA PRO A 63 1.69 -9.02 4.48
C PRO A 63 3.07 -9.66 4.59
N ASN A 64 3.15 -10.90 5.10
CA ASN A 64 4.41 -11.63 5.23
C ASN A 64 5.09 -11.99 3.89
N HIS A 65 4.37 -11.86 2.77
CA HIS A 65 4.92 -12.12 1.45
C HIS A 65 6.11 -11.20 1.14
N ILE A 66 6.04 -9.92 1.55
CA ILE A 66 7.09 -8.93 1.27
C ILE A 66 8.37 -9.12 2.07
N PHE A 67 8.34 -9.97 3.10
CA PHE A 67 9.51 -10.30 3.92
C PHE A 67 10.16 -11.63 3.51
N THR A 68 9.45 -12.44 2.75
CA THR A 68 9.88 -13.78 2.35
C THR A 68 10.33 -13.86 0.89
N HIS A 69 10.11 -12.78 0.12
CA HIS A 69 10.43 -12.69 -1.29
C HIS A 69 11.22 -11.40 -1.56
N ASP A 70 12.07 -11.43 -2.58
CA ASP A 70 12.85 -10.27 -3.01
C ASP A 70 11.98 -9.31 -3.83
N ILE A 71 11.16 -8.53 -3.13
CA ILE A 71 10.22 -7.58 -3.72
C ILE A 71 10.77 -6.17 -3.53
N HIS A 72 11.12 -5.52 -4.63
CA HIS A 72 11.54 -4.12 -4.61
C HIS A 72 10.32 -3.20 -4.73
N TYR A 73 10.07 -2.42 -3.69
CA TYR A 73 9.05 -1.39 -3.61
C TYR A 73 9.58 -0.19 -2.82
N ASP A 74 9.03 0.98 -3.09
CA ASP A 74 9.40 2.23 -2.43
C ASP A 74 8.44 2.56 -1.28
N ARG A 75 7.17 2.14 -1.38
CA ARG A 75 6.12 2.52 -0.43
C ARG A 75 5.01 1.49 -0.27
N ILE A 76 4.45 1.42 0.93
CA ILE A 76 3.18 0.77 1.25
C ILE A 76 2.14 1.86 1.52
N LEU A 77 1.11 1.92 0.69
CA LEU A 77 -0.07 2.77 0.86
C LEU A 77 -1.16 2.01 1.60
N VAL A 78 -1.40 2.39 2.86
CA VAL A 78 -2.42 1.78 3.71
C VAL A 78 -3.78 2.43 3.43
N ALA A 79 -4.68 1.65 2.83
CA ALA A 79 -6.03 2.05 2.44
C ALA A 79 -7.06 1.22 3.23
N SER A 80 -7.05 1.37 4.56
CA SER A 80 -7.87 0.57 5.48
C SER A 80 -8.29 1.38 6.69
N VAL A 81 -9.50 1.13 7.18
CA VAL A 81 -9.99 1.68 8.45
C VAL A 81 -9.16 1.19 9.66
N TYR A 82 -8.51 0.03 9.53
CA TYR A 82 -7.60 -0.54 10.54
C TYR A 82 -6.15 -0.09 10.34
N TRP A 83 -5.95 1.13 9.80
CA TRP A 83 -4.61 1.63 9.45
C TRP A 83 -3.68 1.65 10.66
N TYR A 84 -4.20 1.91 11.86
CA TYR A 84 -3.37 2.04 13.06
C TYR A 84 -2.70 0.71 13.41
N GLU A 85 -3.47 -0.38 13.44
CA GLU A 85 -2.97 -1.72 13.70
C GLU A 85 -2.03 -2.18 12.59
N ILE A 86 -2.37 -1.88 11.33
CA ILE A 86 -1.55 -2.23 10.18
C ILE A 86 -0.18 -1.54 10.25
N VAL A 87 -0.15 -0.22 10.44
CA VAL A 87 1.09 0.56 10.56
C VAL A 87 1.92 0.07 11.75
N HIS A 88 1.27 -0.23 12.89
CA HIS A 88 1.96 -0.77 14.05
C HIS A 88 2.56 -2.17 13.82
N GLY A 89 1.90 -3.00 13.01
CA GLY A 89 2.44 -4.30 12.58
C GLY A 89 3.63 -4.15 11.63
N LEU A 90 3.49 -3.27 10.63
CA LEU A 90 4.49 -3.06 9.59
C LEU A 90 5.78 -2.43 10.10
N LYS A 91 5.71 -1.47 11.02
CA LYS A 91 6.90 -0.76 11.54
C LYS A 91 7.95 -1.67 12.22
N LYS A 92 7.62 -2.93 12.50
CA LYS A 92 8.57 -3.93 13.01
C LYS A 92 9.64 -4.28 11.98
N ASN A 93 9.28 -4.24 10.69
CA ASN A 93 10.12 -4.70 9.59
C ASN A 93 10.22 -3.70 8.42
N VAL A 94 9.38 -2.67 8.40
CA VAL A 94 9.32 -1.66 7.33
C VAL A 94 9.64 -0.28 7.93
N PRO A 95 10.60 0.47 7.36
CA PRO A 95 10.87 1.84 7.79
C PRO A 95 9.63 2.73 7.68
N MET A 96 9.38 3.56 8.69
CA MET A 96 8.20 4.45 8.71
C MET A 96 8.13 5.41 7.50
N SER A 97 9.27 5.78 6.91
CA SER A 97 9.33 6.61 5.69
C SER A 97 8.72 5.96 4.45
N MET A 98 8.62 4.62 4.45
CA MET A 98 8.04 3.83 3.37
C MET A 98 6.55 3.54 3.60
N ILE A 99 5.94 4.04 4.67
CA ILE A 99 4.54 3.77 4.99
C ILE A 99 3.77 5.09 4.89
N SER A 100 2.67 5.09 4.12
CA SER A 100 1.76 6.22 4.01
C SER A 100 0.33 5.75 4.19
N VAL A 101 -0.50 6.54 4.86
CA VAL A 101 -1.91 6.22 5.11
C VAL A 101 -2.77 7.11 4.23
N LEU A 102 -3.75 6.51 3.54
CA LEU A 102 -4.76 7.28 2.84
C LEU A 102 -5.86 7.71 3.83
N PRO A 103 -6.34 8.96 3.74
CA PRO A 103 -7.41 9.47 4.59
C PRO A 103 -8.77 8.79 4.31
#